data_AF-A0A8S1C8H0-F1
#
_entry.id   AF-A0A8S1C8H0-F1
#
_cell.length_a   1.000
_cell.length_b   1.000
_cell.length_c   1.000
_cell.angle_alpha   90.00
_cell.angle_beta   90.00
_cell.angle_gamma   90.00
#
_symmetry.space_group_name_H-M   'P 1'
#
loop_
_entity.id
_entity.type
_entity.pdbx_description
1 polymer ?
#
loop_
_entity_poly.entity_id
_entity_poly.type
_entity_poly.pdbx_seq_one_letter_code
_entity_poly.pdbx_strand_id
1 'polypeptide(L)'
;MECLIGIAFKDYVLIAADMTNAHSILVMKNDESKLFKLSSQVVMAVSGESGDTTQFAEYIAKNMQLYKMRNSYELSPQSIATYTRKNLADSLRSRSPYMVNLLIGGYDKDEGAQLYFMDYLASMVKVPFAAHGYGGYFSLSIMDRLYKPDLPKEEGYKVMVECVKECHRRLIVNLPNFKVQMIDANVHYQASEMARLMMLKAAVLLRLLGKVAMGCWAWSSSMLLGCVLLYWVYGGFFAFLLLCIAITGILYHAEDHLLFHPEQPSHSRVFVPVPSMFGLPYENLFIRSLDGTLLHMFFIRQQPQKATTAPTILFLHGNAGNMGHRLHNALGLYHQLGCNILLVDYRGYGMSQGSPSEEGLYLDAQAALYYLSSRKDINHNEIIVFGRSLGGAVAIDLVCRVDCAPKIWCAIIENSFTSIPDMAHILLGSRIIKSLPLFCYKNKFPSYDKAPCMARPALFISGLADTLVPPRMMTTLSQRCGSIHKQLLCFETGSHNETWTCHGYYHAISTFLNDLRERNNGPVAQAPLPASRPPVPDQASL
;
A
#
# COMPACT_ATOMS: atom_id res chain seq x y z
N MET A 1 -21.31 -39.31 42.78
CA MET A 1 -20.87 -40.71 42.62
C MET A 1 -19.44 -40.80 43.08
N GLU A 2 -19.12 -41.83 43.85
CA GLU A 2 -17.83 -41.98 44.54
C GLU A 2 -17.14 -43.25 44.04
N CYS A 3 -15.83 -43.37 44.27
CA CYS A 3 -15.05 -44.54 43.87
C CYS A 3 -14.10 -44.95 44.99
N LEU A 4 -14.23 -46.20 45.45
CA LEU A 4 -13.33 -46.84 46.40
C LEU A 4 -12.63 -48.00 45.72
N ILE A 5 -11.33 -48.18 45.96
CA ILE A 5 -10.53 -49.29 45.42
C ILE A 5 -9.68 -49.86 46.55
N GLY A 6 -9.72 -51.17 46.76
CA GLY A 6 -8.94 -51.88 47.77
C GLY A 6 -8.21 -53.06 47.17
N ILE A 7 -6.95 -53.26 47.57
CA ILE A 7 -6.12 -54.41 47.16
C ILE A 7 -5.36 -54.93 48.38
N ALA A 8 -5.56 -56.19 48.74
CA ALA A 8 -4.80 -56.91 49.75
C ALA A 8 -3.71 -57.76 49.09
N PHE A 9 -2.47 -57.49 49.47
CA PHE A 9 -1.31 -58.33 49.19
C PHE A 9 -0.98 -59.15 50.43
N LYS A 10 0.10 -59.94 50.38
CA LYS A 10 0.53 -60.78 51.50
C LYS A 10 0.88 -59.97 52.76
N ASP A 11 1.68 -58.91 52.60
CA ASP A 11 2.27 -58.16 53.73
C ASP A 11 1.66 -56.75 53.93
N TYR A 12 0.78 -56.33 53.03
CA TYR A 12 0.19 -54.98 53.09
C TYR A 12 -1.14 -54.88 52.34
N VAL A 13 -1.93 -53.87 52.69
CA VAL A 13 -3.19 -53.51 52.01
C VAL A 13 -3.08 -52.09 51.47
N LEU A 14 -3.55 -51.87 50.25
CA LEU A 14 -3.75 -50.55 49.67
C LEU A 14 -5.24 -50.24 49.61
N ILE A 15 -5.63 -49.08 50.11
CA ILE A 15 -6.98 -48.54 49.98
C ILE A 15 -6.90 -47.16 49.36
N ALA A 16 -7.63 -46.94 48.28
CA ALA A 16 -7.79 -45.64 47.63
C ALA A 16 -9.26 -45.22 47.64
N ALA A 17 -9.49 -43.94 47.88
CA ALA A 17 -10.80 -43.32 47.73
C ALA A 17 -10.66 -42.01 46.97
N ASP A 18 -11.63 -41.71 46.11
CA ASP A 18 -11.69 -40.39 45.46
C ASP A 18 -11.92 -39.29 46.51
N MET A 19 -11.42 -38.09 46.23
CA MET A 19 -11.52 -36.94 47.14
C MET A 19 -12.63 -35.95 46.77
N THR A 20 -13.55 -36.36 45.90
CA THR A 20 -14.57 -35.48 45.33
C THR A 20 -15.83 -35.55 46.17
N ASN A 21 -16.27 -34.40 46.68
CA ASN A 21 -17.61 -34.22 47.20
C ASN A 21 -18.39 -33.34 46.20
N ALA A 22 -19.39 -33.94 45.57
CA ALA A 22 -20.21 -33.29 44.56
C ALA A 22 -21.68 -33.28 44.99
N HIS A 23 -22.36 -32.17 44.73
CA HIS A 23 -23.78 -32.01 44.96
C HIS A 23 -24.44 -31.54 43.66
N SER A 24 -25.41 -32.32 43.16
CA SER A 24 -25.96 -32.14 41.81
C SER A 24 -24.81 -32.16 40.76
N ILE A 25 -24.75 -31.18 39.86
CA ILE A 25 -23.73 -31.05 38.81
C ILE A 25 -22.44 -30.34 39.27
N LEU A 26 -22.38 -29.89 40.54
CA LEU A 26 -21.27 -29.08 41.05
C LEU A 26 -20.36 -29.91 41.97
N VAL A 27 -19.05 -29.80 41.76
CA VAL A 27 -18.05 -30.28 42.71
C VAL A 27 -17.89 -29.21 43.80
N MET A 28 -18.32 -29.53 45.01
CA MET A 28 -18.26 -28.63 46.17
C MET A 28 -16.88 -28.66 46.83
N LYS A 29 -16.22 -29.83 46.81
CA LYS A 29 -14.90 -30.04 47.42
C LYS A 29 -14.13 -31.10 46.65
N ASN A 30 -12.81 -30.93 46.53
CA ASN A 30 -11.91 -31.82 45.78
C ASN A 30 -10.79 -32.45 46.64
N ASP A 31 -10.87 -32.25 47.95
CA ASP A 31 -9.94 -32.72 48.97
C ASP A 31 -10.65 -33.43 50.15
N GLU A 32 -11.87 -33.95 49.93
CA GLU A 32 -12.63 -34.70 50.94
C GLU A 32 -11.98 -36.05 51.25
N SER A 33 -11.88 -36.43 52.54
CA SER A 33 -11.26 -37.70 52.95
C SER A 33 -12.32 -38.73 53.27
N LYS A 34 -12.50 -39.72 52.41
CA LYS A 34 -13.44 -40.83 52.60
C LYS A 34 -12.83 -42.04 53.32
N LEU A 35 -11.64 -41.86 53.88
CA LEU A 35 -10.88 -42.86 54.62
C LEU A 35 -10.92 -42.52 56.12
N PHE A 36 -11.41 -43.45 56.92
CA PHE A 36 -11.54 -43.35 58.36
C PHE A 36 -10.64 -44.37 59.05
N LYS A 37 -9.86 -43.90 60.03
CA LYS A 37 -8.99 -44.76 60.82
C LYS A 37 -9.78 -45.40 61.96
N LEU A 38 -9.87 -46.72 61.97
CA LEU A 38 -10.57 -47.48 63.01
C LEU A 38 -9.64 -47.89 64.15
N SER A 39 -8.41 -48.29 63.80
CA SER A 39 -7.35 -48.69 64.73
C SER A 39 -5.98 -48.26 64.21
N SER A 40 -4.88 -48.63 64.87
CA SER A 40 -3.53 -48.35 64.36
C SER A 40 -3.26 -49.02 63.01
N GLN A 41 -3.86 -50.20 62.78
CA GLN A 41 -3.63 -51.09 61.62
C GLN A 41 -4.91 -51.38 60.82
N VAL A 42 -5.99 -50.61 60.98
CA VAL A 42 -7.25 -50.80 60.22
C VAL A 42 -7.80 -49.47 59.73
N VAL A 43 -8.07 -49.42 58.43
CA VAL A 43 -8.69 -48.29 57.73
C VAL A 43 -10.00 -48.77 57.08
N MET A 44 -10.99 -47.89 57.13
CA MET A 44 -12.28 -48.07 56.47
C MET A 44 -12.48 -46.98 55.44
N ALA A 45 -12.71 -47.36 54.19
CA ALA A 45 -13.20 -46.48 53.14
C ALA A 45 -14.72 -46.57 53.04
N VAL A 46 -15.37 -45.43 52.87
CA VAL A 46 -16.83 -45.33 52.95
C VAL A 46 -17.36 -44.59 51.72
N SER A 47 -18.46 -45.09 51.15
CA SER A 47 -19.18 -44.42 50.07
C SER A 47 -20.69 -44.65 50.20
N GLY A 48 -21.52 -43.75 49.70
CA GLY A 48 -22.98 -43.85 49.84
C GLY A 48 -23.66 -42.50 50.02
N GLU A 49 -24.73 -42.48 50.81
CA GLU A 49 -25.49 -41.25 51.08
C GLU A 49 -24.67 -40.29 51.97
N SER A 50 -24.60 -39.00 51.61
CA SER A 50 -23.66 -38.03 52.19
C SER A 50 -23.80 -37.79 53.71
N GLY A 51 -24.98 -38.05 54.29
CA GLY A 51 -25.19 -38.00 55.74
C GLY A 51 -24.84 -39.31 56.44
N ASP A 52 -25.27 -40.43 55.86
CA ASP A 52 -25.11 -41.77 56.45
C ASP A 52 -23.65 -42.19 56.53
N THR A 53 -22.89 -41.92 55.47
CA THR A 53 -21.46 -42.27 55.37
C THR A 53 -20.66 -41.69 56.53
N THR A 54 -20.81 -40.39 56.80
CA THR A 54 -20.09 -39.71 57.88
C THR A 54 -20.53 -40.22 59.25
N GLN A 55 -21.85 -40.24 59.50
CA GLN A 55 -22.36 -40.66 60.82
C GLN A 55 -22.01 -42.11 61.15
N PHE A 56 -22.21 -43.03 60.19
CA PHE A 56 -21.92 -44.44 60.40
C PHE A 56 -20.42 -44.67 60.58
N ALA A 57 -19.58 -44.00 59.77
CA ALA A 57 -18.13 -44.16 59.88
C ALA A 57 -17.60 -43.70 61.24
N GLU A 58 -18.06 -42.54 61.72
CA GLU A 58 -17.68 -42.03 63.03
C GLU A 58 -18.22 -42.91 64.16
N TYR A 59 -19.47 -43.37 64.07
CA TYR A 59 -20.06 -44.29 65.04
C TYR A 59 -19.19 -45.55 65.22
N ILE A 60 -18.81 -46.19 64.12
CA ILE A 60 -17.93 -47.36 64.16
C ILE A 60 -16.56 -46.98 64.74
N ALA A 61 -15.93 -45.92 64.24
CA ALA A 61 -14.60 -45.48 64.70
C ALA A 61 -14.56 -45.20 66.21
N LYS A 62 -15.57 -44.52 66.76
CA LYS A 62 -15.64 -44.22 68.19
C LYS A 62 -15.87 -45.47 69.03
N ASN A 63 -16.69 -46.42 68.58
CA ASN A 63 -16.86 -47.69 69.27
C ASN A 63 -15.58 -48.54 69.26
N MET A 64 -14.79 -48.51 68.19
CA MET A 64 -13.47 -49.18 68.15
C MET A 64 -12.48 -48.55 69.14
N GLN A 65 -12.46 -47.22 69.22
CA GLN A 65 -11.63 -46.51 70.20
C GLN A 65 -12.10 -46.77 71.64
N LEU A 66 -13.41 -46.80 71.89
CA LEU A 66 -13.97 -47.14 73.19
C LEU A 66 -13.61 -48.57 73.61
N TYR A 67 -13.70 -49.53 72.69
CA TYR A 67 -13.29 -50.91 72.94
C TYR A 67 -11.81 -50.97 73.33
N LYS A 68 -10.94 -50.27 72.59
CA LYS A 68 -9.50 -50.18 72.90
C LYS A 68 -9.26 -49.60 74.29
N MET A 69 -9.94 -48.52 74.65
CA MET A 69 -9.80 -47.89 75.97
C MET A 69 -10.28 -48.80 77.11
N ARG A 70 -11.32 -49.61 76.89
CA ARG A 70 -11.87 -50.52 77.91
C ARG A 70 -11.04 -51.78 78.10
N ASN A 71 -10.43 -52.30 77.05
CA ASN A 71 -9.77 -53.61 77.06
C ASN A 71 -8.24 -53.53 76.92
N SER A 72 -7.69 -52.34 76.65
CA SER A 72 -6.25 -52.07 76.46
C SER A 72 -5.60 -52.76 75.24
N TYR A 73 -6.38 -53.34 74.34
CA TYR A 73 -5.92 -53.87 73.05
C TYR A 73 -6.89 -53.52 71.92
N GLU A 74 -6.39 -53.55 70.68
CA GLU A 74 -7.19 -53.27 69.48
C GLU A 74 -7.82 -54.55 68.91
N LEU A 75 -9.01 -54.42 68.31
CA LEU A 75 -9.68 -55.53 67.63
C LEU A 75 -8.95 -55.88 66.31
N SER A 76 -8.94 -57.16 65.95
CA SER A 76 -8.44 -57.64 64.66
C SER A 76 -9.30 -57.12 63.50
N PRO A 77 -8.76 -56.98 62.27
CA PRO A 77 -9.51 -56.51 61.11
C PRO A 77 -10.81 -57.30 60.87
N GLN A 78 -10.79 -58.63 61.06
CA GLN A 78 -11.97 -59.49 60.94
C GLN A 78 -13.05 -59.17 61.99
N SER A 79 -12.64 -58.95 63.24
CA SER A 79 -13.55 -58.62 64.34
C SER A 79 -14.21 -57.27 64.10
N ILE A 80 -13.43 -56.28 63.64
CA ILE A 80 -13.94 -54.96 63.27
C ILE A 80 -14.92 -55.08 62.10
N ALA A 81 -14.57 -55.80 61.02
CA ALA A 81 -15.47 -55.99 59.89
C ALA A 81 -16.80 -56.66 60.30
N THR A 82 -16.74 -57.68 61.16
CA THR A 82 -17.93 -58.37 61.68
C THR A 82 -18.81 -57.46 62.55
N TYR A 83 -18.19 -56.65 63.42
CA TYR A 83 -18.90 -55.66 64.22
C TYR A 83 -19.59 -54.60 63.34
N THR A 84 -18.88 -54.09 62.34
CA THR A 84 -19.43 -53.13 61.36
C THR A 84 -20.61 -53.73 60.61
N ARG A 85 -20.48 -54.96 60.12
CA ARG A 85 -21.54 -55.69 59.41
C ARG A 85 -22.78 -55.87 60.29
N LYS A 86 -22.59 -56.24 61.56
CA LYS A 86 -23.69 -56.42 62.50
C LYS A 86 -24.49 -55.12 62.68
N ASN A 87 -23.82 -54.00 62.94
CA ASN A 87 -24.49 -52.72 63.10
C ASN A 87 -25.22 -52.25 61.83
N LEU A 88 -24.62 -52.48 60.65
CA LEU A 88 -25.26 -52.16 59.38
C LEU A 88 -26.51 -53.03 59.16
N ALA A 89 -26.43 -54.33 59.45
CA ALA A 89 -27.56 -55.27 59.33
C ALA A 89 -28.69 -54.97 60.32
N ASP A 90 -28.36 -54.60 61.56
CA ASP A 90 -29.33 -54.24 62.58
C ASP A 90 -30.05 -52.93 62.21
N SER A 91 -29.33 -51.96 61.63
CA SER A 91 -29.90 -50.72 61.09
C SER A 91 -30.81 -50.94 59.87
N LEU A 92 -30.51 -51.92 59.01
CA LEU A 92 -31.18 -52.13 57.71
C LEU A 92 -32.71 -52.31 57.81
N ARG A 93 -33.20 -52.95 58.89
CA ARG A 93 -34.65 -53.16 59.12
C ARG A 93 -35.25 -52.20 60.16
N SER A 94 -34.48 -51.19 60.58
CA SER A 94 -34.95 -50.14 61.47
C SER A 94 -35.68 -49.03 60.70
N ARG A 95 -36.17 -48.00 61.40
CA ARG A 95 -36.77 -46.81 60.77
C ARG A 95 -35.73 -45.88 60.11
N SER A 96 -34.44 -46.10 60.37
CA SER A 96 -33.32 -45.28 59.90
C SER A 96 -32.19 -46.19 59.39
N PRO A 97 -32.34 -46.78 58.19
CA PRO A 97 -31.30 -47.60 57.57
C PRO A 97 -30.14 -46.73 57.07
N TYR A 98 -28.90 -47.14 57.33
CA TYR A 98 -27.72 -46.52 56.74
C TYR A 98 -27.46 -47.05 55.32
N MET A 99 -27.44 -46.16 54.33
CA MET A 99 -27.11 -46.50 52.93
C MET A 99 -25.62 -46.28 52.64
N VAL A 100 -24.78 -47.22 53.07
CA VAL A 100 -23.32 -47.15 52.95
C VAL A 100 -22.70 -48.41 52.36
N ASN A 101 -21.70 -48.24 51.52
CA ASN A 101 -20.83 -49.28 50.98
C ASN A 101 -19.42 -49.09 51.53
N LEU A 102 -18.76 -50.17 51.93
CA LEU A 102 -17.54 -50.11 52.75
C LEU A 102 -16.46 -51.04 52.21
N LEU A 103 -15.23 -50.54 52.21
CA LEU A 103 -14.04 -51.39 52.17
C LEU A 103 -13.31 -51.25 53.50
N ILE A 104 -13.07 -52.37 54.19
CA ILE A 104 -12.27 -52.39 55.42
C ILE A 104 -11.00 -53.16 55.12
N GLY A 105 -9.86 -52.46 55.15
CA GLY A 105 -8.55 -53.06 54.97
C GLY A 105 -7.69 -52.87 56.21
N GLY A 106 -6.99 -53.93 56.59
CA GLY A 106 -6.14 -53.91 57.77
C GLY A 106 -5.07 -54.97 57.74
N TYR A 107 -4.13 -54.84 58.67
CA TYR A 107 -3.06 -55.81 58.88
C TYR A 107 -3.19 -56.40 60.28
N ASP A 108 -3.22 -57.72 60.36
CA ASP A 108 -3.15 -58.48 61.60
C ASP A 108 -1.78 -59.17 61.71
N LYS A 109 -1.22 -59.24 62.92
CA LYS A 109 0.11 -59.84 63.11
C LYS A 109 0.10 -61.35 62.87
N ASP A 110 -1.01 -62.01 63.17
CA ASP A 110 -1.15 -63.45 63.10
C ASP A 110 -1.72 -63.88 61.74
N GLU A 111 -2.69 -63.11 61.21
CA GLU A 111 -3.39 -63.45 59.97
C GLU A 111 -2.98 -62.63 58.72
N GLY A 112 -2.03 -61.70 58.86
CA GLY A 112 -1.50 -60.87 57.77
C GLY A 112 -2.47 -59.80 57.26
N ALA A 113 -2.24 -59.35 56.01
CA ALA A 113 -3.06 -58.33 55.37
C ALA A 113 -4.43 -58.87 54.93
N GLN A 114 -5.49 -58.11 55.21
CA GLN A 114 -6.87 -58.51 54.96
C GLN A 114 -7.69 -57.35 54.38
N LEU A 115 -8.58 -57.67 53.44
CA LEU A 115 -9.54 -56.74 52.87
C LEU A 115 -10.94 -57.36 52.88
N TYR A 116 -11.90 -56.60 53.39
CA TYR A 116 -13.31 -56.96 53.47
C TYR A 116 -14.13 -55.99 52.63
N PHE A 117 -14.93 -56.56 51.73
CA PHE A 117 -15.96 -55.85 50.98
C PHE A 117 -17.29 -55.96 51.71
N MET A 118 -18.02 -54.85 51.81
CA MET A 118 -19.35 -54.82 52.41
C MET A 118 -20.28 -53.90 51.63
N ASP A 119 -21.40 -54.45 51.17
CA ASP A 119 -22.42 -53.67 50.48
C ASP A 119 -23.44 -53.05 51.45
N TYR A 120 -24.27 -52.16 50.91
CA TYR A 120 -25.33 -51.48 51.67
C TYR A 120 -26.41 -52.42 52.25
N LEU A 121 -26.44 -53.70 51.85
CA LEU A 121 -27.31 -54.72 52.44
C LEU A 121 -26.63 -55.50 53.58
N ALA A 122 -25.43 -55.08 54.00
CA ALA A 122 -24.62 -55.71 55.03
C ALA A 122 -24.18 -57.15 54.70
N SER A 123 -24.05 -57.48 53.41
CA SER A 123 -23.29 -58.67 52.99
C SER A 123 -21.80 -58.38 53.14
N MET A 124 -21.03 -59.35 53.64
CA MET A 124 -19.59 -59.16 53.89
C MET A 124 -18.81 -60.35 53.35
N VAL A 125 -17.73 -60.06 52.61
CA VAL A 125 -16.84 -61.07 52.04
C VAL A 125 -15.38 -60.62 52.14
N LYS A 126 -14.49 -61.54 52.50
CA LYS A 126 -13.02 -61.34 52.46
C LYS A 126 -12.54 -61.55 51.02
N VAL A 127 -11.81 -60.59 50.47
CA VAL A 127 -11.45 -60.55 49.04
C VAL A 127 -10.01 -60.07 48.83
N PRO A 128 -9.30 -60.54 47.78
CA PRO A 128 -7.95 -60.07 47.46
C PRO A 128 -7.93 -58.64 46.91
N PHE A 129 -9.00 -58.23 46.23
CA PHE A 129 -9.21 -56.87 45.76
C PHE A 129 -10.69 -56.63 45.56
N ALA A 130 -11.11 -55.37 45.66
CA ALA A 130 -12.48 -54.97 45.41
C ALA A 130 -12.58 -53.48 45.09
N ALA A 131 -13.72 -53.08 44.53
CA ALA A 131 -14.03 -51.68 44.30
C ALA A 131 -15.51 -51.40 44.54
N HIS A 132 -15.82 -50.19 44.99
CA HIS A 132 -17.19 -49.66 45.04
C HIS A 132 -17.33 -48.45 44.13
N GLY A 133 -18.54 -48.23 43.66
CA GLY A 133 -18.88 -47.16 42.72
C GLY A 133 -18.52 -47.48 41.27
N TYR A 134 -18.91 -46.61 40.35
CA TYR A 134 -18.82 -46.89 38.91
C TYR A 134 -17.37 -46.95 38.39
N GLY A 135 -16.40 -46.37 39.09
CA GLY A 135 -14.97 -46.56 38.76
C GLY A 135 -14.49 -48.02 38.91
N GLY A 136 -15.20 -48.81 39.72
CA GLY A 136 -14.93 -50.24 39.90
C GLY A 136 -15.03 -51.04 38.59
N TYR A 137 -15.95 -50.68 37.68
CA TYR A 137 -16.11 -51.36 36.40
C TYR A 137 -14.85 -51.28 35.52
N PHE A 138 -14.05 -50.23 35.67
CA PHE A 138 -12.77 -50.08 34.96
C PHE A 138 -11.62 -50.70 35.74
N SER A 139 -11.64 -50.55 37.07
CA SER A 139 -10.54 -50.97 37.95
C SER A 139 -10.46 -52.49 38.15
N LEU A 140 -11.61 -53.18 38.27
CA LEU A 140 -11.64 -54.63 38.55
C LEU A 140 -10.90 -55.45 37.50
N SER A 141 -11.14 -55.19 36.20
CA SER A 141 -10.44 -55.89 35.11
C SER A 141 -8.93 -55.69 35.09
N ILE A 142 -8.45 -54.54 35.59
CA ILE A 142 -7.02 -54.22 35.66
C ILE A 142 -6.40 -54.98 36.81
N MET A 143 -7.09 -55.03 37.95
CA MET A 143 -6.69 -55.83 39.10
C MET A 143 -6.68 -57.32 38.72
N ASP A 144 -7.72 -57.85 38.08
CA ASP A 144 -7.74 -59.23 37.59
C ASP A 144 -6.53 -59.56 36.70
N ARG A 145 -6.09 -58.62 35.86
CA ARG A 145 -4.97 -58.82 34.93
C ARG A 145 -3.60 -58.70 35.58
N LEU A 146 -3.42 -57.75 36.50
CA LEU A 146 -2.11 -57.33 37.02
C LEU A 146 -1.81 -57.85 38.42
N TYR A 147 -2.84 -58.25 39.17
CA TYR A 147 -2.69 -58.64 40.56
C TYR A 147 -1.90 -59.95 40.70
N LYS A 148 -0.94 -59.94 41.63
CA LYS A 148 -0.33 -61.14 42.21
C LYS A 148 -0.23 -60.94 43.73
N PRO A 149 -0.49 -61.96 44.56
CA PRO A 149 -0.49 -61.81 46.03
C PRO A 149 0.84 -61.31 46.62
N ASP A 150 1.97 -61.68 46.01
CA ASP A 150 3.33 -61.40 46.49
C ASP A 150 4.00 -60.19 45.80
N LEU A 151 3.23 -59.28 45.19
CA LEU A 151 3.83 -58.09 44.58
C LEU A 151 4.53 -57.22 45.64
N PRO A 152 5.71 -56.66 45.33
CA PRO A 152 6.35 -55.67 46.20
C PRO A 152 5.53 -54.38 46.23
N LYS A 153 5.67 -53.60 47.32
CA LYS A 153 4.88 -52.39 47.60
C LYS A 153 4.85 -51.40 46.44
N GLU A 154 5.98 -51.19 45.79
CA GLU A 154 6.13 -50.27 44.65
C GLU A 154 5.34 -50.75 43.42
N GLU A 155 5.34 -52.06 43.14
CA GLU A 155 4.59 -52.64 42.03
C GLU A 155 3.10 -52.70 42.34
N GLY A 156 2.71 -53.05 43.56
CA GLY A 156 1.32 -52.98 44.00
C GLY A 156 0.75 -51.56 43.92
N TYR A 157 1.56 -50.54 44.27
CA TYR A 157 1.17 -49.15 44.10
C TYR A 157 1.00 -48.78 42.62
N LYS A 158 1.84 -49.29 41.72
CA LYS A 158 1.65 -49.11 40.27
C LYS A 158 0.32 -49.70 39.79
N VAL A 159 -0.08 -50.87 40.28
CA VAL A 159 -1.41 -51.46 39.95
C VAL A 159 -2.53 -50.51 40.36
N MET A 160 -2.46 -49.94 41.57
CA MET A 160 -3.41 -48.93 42.04
C MET A 160 -3.43 -47.69 41.14
N VAL A 161 -2.26 -47.18 40.74
CA VAL A 161 -2.14 -46.03 39.83
C VAL A 161 -2.76 -46.32 38.46
N GLU A 162 -2.57 -47.51 37.90
CA GLU A 162 -3.20 -47.88 36.62
C GLU A 162 -4.73 -47.95 36.74
N CYS A 163 -5.26 -48.42 37.87
CA CYS A 163 -6.71 -48.39 38.14
C CYS A 163 -7.25 -46.96 38.17
N VAL A 164 -6.57 -46.05 38.89
CA VAL A 164 -6.95 -44.64 38.97
C VAL A 164 -6.85 -43.95 37.61
N LYS A 165 -5.79 -44.23 36.83
CA LYS A 165 -5.62 -43.69 35.47
C LYS A 165 -6.76 -44.09 34.54
N GLU A 166 -7.19 -45.35 34.56
CA GLU A 166 -8.30 -45.78 33.72
C GLU A 166 -9.63 -45.19 34.17
N CYS A 167 -9.84 -45.01 35.48
CA CYS A 167 -10.96 -44.20 35.98
C CYS A 167 -10.93 -42.78 35.42
N HIS A 168 -9.80 -42.07 35.51
CA HIS A 168 -9.68 -40.70 34.97
C HIS A 168 -9.89 -40.65 33.45
N ARG A 169 -9.50 -41.70 32.72
CA ARG A 169 -9.57 -41.74 31.26
C ARG A 169 -10.97 -42.06 30.73
N ARG A 170 -11.69 -42.98 31.38
CA ARG A 170 -12.91 -43.59 30.82
C ARG A 170 -14.18 -43.30 31.62
N LEU A 171 -14.07 -42.95 32.90
CA LEU A 171 -15.24 -42.60 33.70
C LEU A 171 -15.75 -41.22 33.28
N ILE A 172 -17.06 -41.11 33.00
CA ILE A 172 -17.70 -39.84 32.62
C ILE A 172 -17.68 -38.80 33.76
N VAL A 173 -17.63 -39.27 35.02
CA VAL A 173 -17.57 -38.44 36.21
C VAL A 173 -16.13 -38.01 36.47
N ASN A 174 -15.92 -36.70 36.62
CA ASN A 174 -14.61 -36.14 36.93
C ASN A 174 -14.24 -36.39 38.40
N LEU A 175 -13.32 -37.34 38.63
CA LEU A 175 -12.72 -37.64 39.93
C LEU A 175 -11.23 -37.30 39.87
N PRO A 176 -10.81 -36.04 40.11
CA PRO A 176 -9.44 -35.59 39.80
C PRO A 176 -8.37 -36.13 40.75
N ASN A 177 -8.75 -36.41 42.00
CA ASN A 177 -7.82 -36.75 43.08
C ASN A 177 -8.27 -38.03 43.79
N PHE A 178 -7.32 -38.90 44.08
CA PHE A 178 -7.51 -40.08 44.93
C PHE A 178 -6.54 -40.02 46.11
N LYS A 179 -7.07 -40.25 47.31
CA LYS A 179 -6.28 -40.44 48.52
C LYS A 179 -5.97 -41.91 48.66
N VAL A 180 -4.68 -42.27 48.71
CA VAL A 180 -4.23 -43.66 48.85
C VAL A 180 -3.59 -43.84 50.22
N GLN A 181 -3.99 -44.90 50.92
CA GLN A 181 -3.40 -45.34 52.18
C GLN A 181 -2.89 -46.78 52.05
N MET A 182 -1.69 -47.00 52.58
CA MET A 182 -1.06 -48.31 52.69
C MET A 182 -1.03 -48.72 54.15
N ILE A 183 -1.41 -49.95 54.45
CA ILE A 183 -1.42 -50.54 55.79
C ILE A 183 -0.51 -51.77 55.78
N ASP A 184 0.48 -51.82 56.68
CA ASP A 184 1.40 -52.94 56.86
C ASP A 184 1.73 -53.15 58.35
N ALA A 185 2.70 -54.04 58.65
CA ALA A 185 3.15 -54.34 60.01
C ALA A 185 3.78 -53.15 60.75
N ASN A 186 4.38 -52.17 60.05
CA ASN A 186 5.19 -51.08 60.59
C ASN A 186 4.51 -49.74 60.29
N VAL A 187 3.49 -49.37 61.07
CA VAL A 187 2.66 -48.18 60.81
C VAL A 187 3.49 -46.89 60.67
N HIS A 188 3.58 -46.33 59.45
CA HIS A 188 3.54 -44.87 59.22
C HIS A 188 2.89 -44.53 57.87
N TYR A 189 1.86 -43.70 57.95
CA TYR A 189 1.00 -43.26 56.86
C TYR A 189 1.66 -42.13 56.05
N GLN A 190 2.01 -42.36 54.78
CA GLN A 190 1.94 -41.36 53.68
C GLN A 190 2.51 -41.93 52.36
N ALA A 191 1.66 -42.15 51.36
CA ALA A 191 2.10 -42.45 49.99
C ALA A 191 2.61 -41.21 49.21
N SER A 192 2.78 -40.05 49.87
CA SER A 192 3.09 -38.77 49.22
C SER A 192 4.57 -38.52 48.92
N GLU A 193 5.51 -39.37 49.37
CA GLU A 193 6.94 -39.14 49.15
C GLU A 193 7.50 -39.73 47.84
N MET A 194 6.89 -40.79 47.29
CA MET A 194 7.37 -41.41 46.05
C MET A 194 7.09 -40.57 44.78
N ALA A 195 6.01 -39.79 44.75
CA ALA A 195 5.67 -38.92 43.60
C ALA A 195 6.50 -37.62 43.56
N ARG A 196 7.02 -37.16 44.71
CA ARG A 196 7.72 -35.88 44.85
C ARG A 196 9.11 -35.90 44.21
N LEU A 197 9.78 -37.05 44.19
CA LEU A 197 11.13 -37.19 43.63
C LEU A 197 11.16 -37.19 42.09
N MET A 198 10.08 -37.63 41.41
CA MET A 198 9.98 -37.61 39.94
C MET A 198 9.59 -36.23 39.39
N MET A 199 8.72 -35.48 40.07
CA MET A 199 8.25 -34.15 39.63
C MET A 199 9.34 -33.06 39.68
N LEU A 200 10.28 -33.15 40.63
CA LEU A 200 11.29 -32.10 40.84
C LEU A 200 12.31 -32.00 39.69
N LYS A 201 12.62 -33.12 39.02
CA LYS A 201 13.56 -33.13 37.88
C LYS A 201 12.94 -32.52 36.60
N ALA A 202 11.64 -32.69 36.38
CA ALA A 202 10.95 -32.16 35.21
C ALA A 202 10.74 -30.64 35.28
N ALA A 203 10.44 -30.09 36.47
CA ALA A 203 10.15 -28.67 36.65
C ALA A 203 11.35 -27.74 36.40
N VAL A 204 12.58 -28.19 36.71
CA VAL A 204 13.80 -27.41 36.47
C VAL A 204 14.11 -27.32 34.97
N LEU A 205 13.95 -28.42 34.23
CA LEU A 205 14.15 -28.47 32.78
C LEU A 205 13.13 -27.58 32.05
N LEU A 206 11.86 -27.62 32.47
CA LEU A 206 10.80 -26.82 31.86
C LEU A 206 11.01 -25.30 32.06
N ARG A 207 11.51 -24.89 33.24
CA ARG A 207 11.82 -23.47 33.52
C ARG A 207 12.98 -22.96 32.67
N LEU A 208 13.99 -23.79 32.40
CA LEU A 208 15.13 -23.40 31.58
C LEU A 208 14.73 -23.25 30.10
N LEU A 209 13.96 -24.21 29.57
CA LEU A 209 13.41 -24.16 28.21
C LEU A 209 12.45 -22.97 28.04
N GLY A 210 11.62 -22.66 29.03
CA GLY A 210 10.72 -21.51 29.01
C GLY A 210 11.45 -20.16 28.93
N LYS A 211 12.58 -20.00 29.63
CA LYS A 211 13.39 -18.77 29.55
C LYS A 211 14.02 -18.58 28.16
N VAL A 212 14.53 -19.65 27.56
CA VAL A 212 15.08 -19.61 26.20
C VAL A 212 13.98 -19.30 25.18
N ALA A 213 12.82 -19.95 25.30
CA ALA A 213 11.68 -19.72 24.42
C ALA A 213 11.16 -18.27 24.49
N MET A 214 11.04 -17.68 25.68
CA MET A 214 10.66 -16.27 25.82
C MET A 214 11.70 -15.31 25.24
N GLY A 215 13.00 -15.63 25.39
CA GLY A 215 14.07 -14.87 24.73
C GLY A 215 13.95 -14.91 23.21
N CYS A 216 13.78 -16.09 22.62
CA CYS A 216 13.57 -16.23 21.18
C CYS A 216 12.31 -15.49 20.69
N TRP A 217 11.22 -15.56 21.46
CA TRP A 217 9.96 -14.88 21.12
C TRP A 217 10.08 -13.35 21.16
N ALA A 218 10.82 -12.80 22.13
CA ALA A 218 11.09 -11.36 22.19
C ALA A 218 11.91 -10.90 20.99
N TRP A 219 13.01 -11.60 20.66
CA TRP A 219 13.85 -11.26 19.50
C TRP A 219 13.12 -11.41 18.17
N SER A 220 12.30 -12.47 18.00
CA SER A 220 11.51 -12.65 16.77
C SER A 220 10.46 -11.56 16.61
N SER A 221 9.82 -11.15 17.71
CA SER A 221 8.80 -10.08 17.68
C SER A 221 9.42 -8.72 17.38
N SER A 222 10.60 -8.41 17.94
CA SER A 222 11.34 -7.18 17.63
C SER A 222 11.83 -7.15 16.18
N MET A 223 12.32 -8.27 15.63
CA MET A 223 12.69 -8.33 14.20
C MET A 223 11.46 -8.17 13.29
N LEU A 224 10.34 -8.81 13.61
CA LEU A 224 9.11 -8.69 12.83
C LEU A 224 8.60 -7.23 12.83
N LEU A 225 8.61 -6.56 13.98
CA LEU A 225 8.26 -5.14 14.07
C LEU A 225 9.20 -4.28 13.23
N GLY A 226 10.51 -4.56 13.26
CA GLY A 226 11.50 -3.92 12.40
C GLY A 226 11.19 -4.09 10.91
N CYS A 227 10.88 -5.31 10.46
CA CYS A 227 10.48 -5.58 9.08
C CYS A 227 9.19 -4.85 8.68
N VAL A 228 8.18 -4.78 9.56
CA VAL A 228 6.93 -4.06 9.31
C VAL A 228 7.17 -2.55 9.21
N LEU A 229 7.98 -1.97 10.10
CA LEU A 229 8.34 -0.55 10.05
C LEU A 229 9.14 -0.22 8.78
N LEU A 230 10.10 -1.07 8.40
CA LEU A 230 10.82 -0.92 7.14
C LEU A 230 9.87 -1.02 5.94
N TYR A 231 8.96 -2.00 5.91
CA TYR A 231 7.95 -2.10 4.86
C TYR A 231 7.06 -0.86 4.79
N TRP A 232 6.64 -0.30 5.93
CA TRP A 232 5.80 0.89 5.96
C TRP A 232 6.54 2.15 5.47
N VAL A 233 7.81 2.32 5.86
CA VAL A 233 8.66 3.43 5.40
C VAL A 233 8.98 3.29 3.91
N TYR A 234 9.45 2.13 3.45
CA TYR A 234 9.79 1.91 2.03
C TYR A 234 8.55 1.88 1.15
N GLY A 235 7.48 1.23 1.60
CA GLY A 235 6.19 1.19 0.90
C GLY A 235 5.55 2.57 0.80
N GLY A 236 5.59 3.36 1.88
CA GLY A 236 5.12 4.74 1.88
C GLY A 236 5.96 5.64 0.97
N PHE A 237 7.29 5.54 1.03
CA PHE A 237 8.18 6.27 0.14
C PHE A 237 7.96 5.92 -1.33
N PHE A 238 7.84 4.63 -1.65
CA PHE A 238 7.60 4.16 -3.01
C PHE A 238 6.23 4.60 -3.53
N ALA A 239 5.18 4.51 -2.71
CA ALA A 239 3.84 4.99 -3.06
C ALA A 239 3.84 6.51 -3.31
N PHE A 240 4.54 7.28 -2.48
CA PHE A 240 4.72 8.71 -2.67
C PHE A 240 5.46 9.03 -3.97
N LEU A 241 6.56 8.33 -4.26
CA LEU A 241 7.31 8.50 -5.51
C LEU A 241 6.45 8.19 -6.74
N LEU A 242 5.69 7.09 -6.70
CA LEU A 242 4.76 6.74 -7.78
C LEU A 242 3.67 7.80 -7.95
N LEU A 243 3.12 8.33 -6.86
CA LEU A 243 2.15 9.41 -6.92
C LEU A 243 2.76 10.68 -7.55
N CYS A 244 3.97 11.06 -7.16
CA CYS A 244 4.68 12.18 -7.79
C CYS A 244 4.88 11.96 -9.29
N ILE A 245 5.35 10.78 -9.70
CA ILE A 245 5.53 10.43 -11.11
C ILE A 245 4.20 10.48 -11.86
N ALA A 246 3.12 9.94 -11.28
CA ALA A 246 1.79 9.96 -11.88
C ALA A 246 1.27 11.39 -12.05
N ILE A 247 1.38 12.23 -11.01
CA ILE A 247 0.98 13.64 -11.06
C ILE A 247 1.81 14.39 -12.12
N THR A 248 3.13 14.22 -12.14
CA THR A 248 3.99 14.84 -13.16
C THR A 248 3.63 14.37 -14.57
N GLY A 249 3.33 13.08 -14.76
CA GLY A 249 2.87 12.55 -16.05
C GLY A 249 1.54 13.14 -16.50
N ILE A 250 0.57 13.26 -15.59
CA ILE A 250 -0.73 13.91 -15.87
C ILE A 250 -0.52 15.38 -16.25
N LEU A 251 0.30 16.12 -15.50
CA LEU A 251 0.59 17.52 -15.78
C LEU A 251 1.29 17.67 -17.15
N TYR A 252 2.27 16.82 -17.46
CA TYR A 252 2.99 16.83 -18.74
C TYR A 252 2.06 16.63 -19.94
N HIS A 253 1.02 15.80 -19.81
CA HIS A 253 0.00 15.63 -20.85
C HIS A 253 -1.03 16.77 -20.87
N ALA A 254 -1.35 17.35 -19.71
CA ALA A 254 -2.28 18.48 -19.62
C ALA A 254 -1.70 19.79 -20.20
N GLU A 255 -0.38 19.92 -20.31
CA GLU A 255 0.28 21.11 -20.89
C GLU A 255 -0.22 21.46 -22.29
N ASP A 256 -0.51 20.48 -23.15
CA ASP A 256 -1.03 20.76 -24.50
C ASP A 256 -2.38 21.47 -24.44
N HIS A 257 -3.25 21.10 -23.50
CA HIS A 257 -4.55 21.74 -23.31
C HIS A 257 -4.46 23.12 -22.66
N LEU A 258 -3.40 23.38 -21.88
CA LEU A 258 -3.11 24.69 -21.31
C LEU A 258 -2.48 25.64 -22.32
N LEU A 259 -1.72 25.13 -23.28
CA LEU A 259 -1.02 25.94 -24.27
C LEU A 259 -1.88 26.18 -25.52
N PHE A 260 -2.49 25.14 -26.08
CA PHE A 260 -3.20 25.20 -27.36
C PHE A 260 -4.71 25.30 -27.14
N HIS A 261 -5.33 26.31 -27.74
CA HIS A 261 -6.76 26.57 -27.60
C HIS A 261 -7.49 26.59 -28.97
N PRO A 262 -7.48 25.46 -29.70
CA PRO A 262 -8.13 25.37 -31.02
C PRO A 262 -9.65 25.51 -30.98
N GLU A 263 -10.27 25.31 -29.82
CA GLU A 263 -11.71 25.45 -29.60
C GLU A 263 -12.13 26.81 -29.03
N GLN A 264 -11.22 27.77 -28.87
CA GLN A 264 -11.55 29.10 -28.36
C GLN A 264 -11.56 30.14 -29.50
N PRO A 265 -12.66 30.88 -29.74
CA PRO A 265 -13.98 30.79 -29.09
C PRO A 265 -14.73 29.47 -29.42
N SER A 266 -15.70 29.07 -28.59
CA SER A 266 -16.43 27.80 -28.76
C SER A 266 -16.89 27.57 -30.20
N HIS A 267 -16.80 26.32 -30.66
CA HIS A 267 -17.10 25.90 -32.04
C HIS A 267 -16.10 26.35 -33.13
N SER A 268 -14.94 26.90 -32.75
CA SER A 268 -13.85 27.26 -33.68
C SER A 268 -13.37 26.12 -34.59
N ARG A 269 -13.62 24.85 -34.23
CA ARG A 269 -13.28 23.69 -35.07
C ARG A 269 -14.37 23.29 -36.07
N VAL A 270 -15.60 23.76 -35.86
CA VAL A 270 -16.75 23.45 -36.72
C VAL A 270 -17.03 24.61 -37.66
N PHE A 271 -16.97 25.84 -37.14
CA PHE A 271 -17.20 27.05 -37.91
C PHE A 271 -15.92 27.85 -38.05
N VAL A 272 -15.36 27.84 -39.26
CA VAL A 272 -14.20 28.66 -39.63
C VAL A 272 -14.71 29.78 -40.54
N PRO A 273 -14.68 31.05 -40.10
CA PRO A 273 -15.02 32.19 -40.96
C PRO A 273 -14.17 32.18 -42.23
N VAL A 274 -14.80 32.45 -43.39
CA VAL A 274 -14.14 32.41 -44.69
C VAL A 274 -13.85 33.82 -45.23
N PRO A 275 -12.79 34.03 -46.02
CA PRO A 275 -12.42 35.35 -46.52
C PRO A 275 -13.52 36.09 -47.30
N SER A 276 -14.40 35.38 -48.01
CA SER A 276 -15.50 36.00 -48.75
C SER A 276 -16.51 36.73 -47.87
N MET A 277 -16.61 36.39 -46.56
CA MET A 277 -17.44 37.14 -45.60
C MET A 277 -16.94 38.57 -45.38
N PHE A 278 -15.65 38.82 -45.68
CA PHE A 278 -14.99 40.13 -45.57
C PHE A 278 -14.73 40.77 -46.95
N GLY A 279 -15.33 40.23 -48.03
CA GLY A 279 -15.12 40.71 -49.39
C GLY A 279 -13.74 40.40 -49.98
N LEU A 280 -12.99 39.46 -49.39
CA LEU A 280 -11.66 39.06 -49.86
C LEU A 280 -11.75 37.88 -50.85
N PRO A 281 -11.00 37.92 -51.97
CA PRO A 281 -10.86 36.76 -52.86
C PRO A 281 -10.01 35.69 -52.17
N TYR A 282 -10.36 34.41 -52.33
CA TYR A 282 -9.55 33.34 -51.75
C TYR A 282 -9.66 32.00 -52.48
N GLU A 283 -8.61 31.19 -52.32
CA GLU A 283 -8.61 29.77 -52.61
C GLU A 283 -8.69 28.99 -51.29
N ASN A 284 -9.59 27.99 -51.25
CA ASN A 284 -9.71 27.06 -50.13
C ASN A 284 -8.80 25.85 -50.39
N LEU A 285 -7.83 25.59 -49.52
CA LEU A 285 -6.76 24.64 -49.79
C LEU A 285 -6.65 23.59 -48.69
N PHE A 286 -6.40 22.34 -49.12
CA PHE A 286 -6.04 21.24 -48.24
C PHE A 286 -4.71 20.65 -48.72
N ILE A 287 -3.66 20.75 -47.92
CA ILE A 287 -2.33 20.21 -48.22
C ILE A 287 -1.94 19.17 -47.19
N ARG A 288 -1.00 18.29 -47.53
CA ARG A 288 -0.40 17.40 -46.54
C ARG A 288 0.90 18.00 -46.02
N SER A 289 1.05 17.98 -44.70
CA SER A 289 2.31 18.21 -44.02
C SER A 289 3.30 17.08 -44.35
N LEU A 290 4.58 17.25 -44.01
CA LEU A 290 5.63 16.28 -44.32
C LEU A 290 5.40 14.91 -43.68
N ASP A 291 4.66 14.85 -42.58
CA ASP A 291 4.25 13.62 -41.88
C ASP A 291 2.90 13.06 -42.35
N GLY A 292 2.29 13.65 -43.38
CA GLY A 292 1.02 13.23 -43.96
C GLY A 292 -0.22 13.89 -43.36
N THR A 293 -0.09 14.68 -42.29
CA THR A 293 -1.22 15.39 -41.65
C THR A 293 -1.89 16.34 -42.63
N LEU A 294 -3.22 16.28 -42.77
CA LEU A 294 -3.96 17.18 -43.66
C LEU A 294 -4.17 18.55 -42.99
N LEU A 295 -3.67 19.60 -43.63
CA LEU A 295 -3.75 20.99 -43.19
C LEU A 295 -4.72 21.76 -44.07
N HIS A 296 -5.56 22.57 -43.43
CA HIS A 296 -6.48 23.51 -44.05
C HIS A 296 -5.85 24.90 -44.10
N MET A 297 -5.93 25.56 -45.26
CA MET A 297 -5.35 26.89 -45.49
C MET A 297 -6.26 27.74 -46.37
N PHE A 298 -6.18 29.06 -46.20
CA PHE A 298 -6.73 30.03 -47.14
C PHE A 298 -5.62 30.77 -47.85
N PHE A 299 -5.67 30.81 -49.18
CA PHE A 299 -4.78 31.67 -49.96
C PHE A 299 -5.55 32.85 -50.55
N ILE A 300 -5.31 34.03 -50.00
CA ILE A 300 -5.93 35.30 -50.39
C ILE A 300 -4.96 36.00 -51.34
N ARG A 301 -5.37 36.14 -52.60
CA ARG A 301 -4.49 36.63 -53.67
C ARG A 301 -4.94 38.00 -54.15
N GLN A 302 -3.99 38.89 -54.41
CA GLN A 302 -4.26 40.15 -55.10
C GLN A 302 -4.86 39.90 -56.50
N GLN A 303 -5.38 40.94 -57.12
CA GLN A 303 -5.87 40.85 -58.50
C GLN A 303 -4.76 40.30 -59.43
N PRO A 304 -5.10 39.51 -60.47
CA PRO A 304 -4.12 38.78 -61.29
C PRO A 304 -2.96 39.63 -61.84
N GLN A 305 -3.22 40.92 -62.15
CA GLN A 305 -2.18 41.83 -62.65
C GLN A 305 -1.11 42.18 -61.61
N LYS A 306 -1.45 42.12 -60.32
CA LYS A 306 -0.56 42.44 -59.19
C LYS A 306 -0.07 41.21 -58.43
N ALA A 307 -0.80 40.08 -58.52
CA ALA A 307 -0.52 38.88 -57.74
C ALA A 307 0.91 38.35 -57.89
N THR A 308 1.47 38.38 -59.11
CA THR A 308 2.80 37.83 -59.42
C THR A 308 3.95 38.74 -59.00
N THR A 309 3.69 40.03 -58.74
CA THR A 309 4.68 41.02 -58.30
C THR A 309 4.52 41.40 -56.84
N ALA A 310 3.35 41.18 -56.26
CA ALA A 310 3.05 41.44 -54.86
C ALA A 310 3.86 40.55 -53.91
N PRO A 311 4.30 41.10 -52.76
CA PRO A 311 4.89 40.30 -51.69
C PRO A 311 3.85 39.32 -51.14
N THR A 312 4.30 38.15 -50.69
CA THR A 312 3.42 37.08 -50.19
C THR A 312 3.70 36.81 -48.72
N ILE A 313 2.70 37.01 -47.87
CA ILE A 313 2.80 36.76 -46.42
C ILE A 313 2.34 35.34 -46.12
N LEU A 314 3.21 34.53 -45.50
CA LEU A 314 2.82 33.36 -44.73
C LEU A 314 2.45 33.81 -43.32
N PHE A 315 1.16 33.77 -42.98
CA PHE A 315 0.65 34.23 -41.69
C PHE A 315 0.48 33.06 -40.72
N LEU A 316 1.31 33.05 -39.68
CA LEU A 316 1.35 32.07 -38.61
C LEU A 316 0.65 32.66 -37.37
N HIS A 317 -0.53 32.13 -37.04
CA HIS A 317 -1.38 32.66 -35.97
C HIS A 317 -0.95 32.22 -34.56
N GLY A 318 -1.56 32.83 -33.53
CA GLY A 318 -1.31 32.54 -32.12
C GLY A 318 -1.96 31.25 -31.61
N ASN A 319 -1.93 31.02 -30.30
CA ASN A 319 -2.39 29.76 -29.68
C ASN A 319 -3.91 29.60 -29.54
N ALA A 320 -4.69 30.67 -29.66
CA ALA A 320 -6.14 30.63 -29.54
C ALA A 320 -6.83 30.91 -30.88
N GLY A 321 -7.85 30.11 -31.20
CA GLY A 321 -8.66 30.24 -32.40
C GLY A 321 -7.97 29.81 -33.69
N ASN A 322 -8.74 29.80 -34.78
CA ASN A 322 -8.30 29.44 -36.13
C ASN A 322 -7.92 30.67 -36.98
N MET A 323 -7.46 30.40 -38.21
CA MET A 323 -7.10 31.38 -39.22
C MET A 323 -8.25 32.30 -39.65
N GLY A 324 -9.50 31.83 -39.58
CA GLY A 324 -10.70 32.63 -39.84
C GLY A 324 -10.84 33.81 -38.88
N HIS A 325 -10.40 33.66 -37.62
CA HIS A 325 -10.34 34.77 -36.66
C HIS A 325 -9.23 35.79 -36.93
N ARG A 326 -8.42 35.57 -37.98
CA ARG A 326 -7.34 36.46 -38.40
C ARG A 326 -7.68 37.23 -39.68
N LEU A 327 -8.89 37.05 -40.21
CA LEU A 327 -9.33 37.71 -41.45
C LEU A 327 -9.36 39.24 -41.36
N HIS A 328 -9.65 39.82 -40.19
CA HIS A 328 -9.53 41.27 -40.00
C HIS A 328 -8.09 41.78 -40.15
N ASN A 329 -7.10 40.99 -39.71
CA ASN A 329 -5.68 41.33 -39.91
C ASN A 329 -5.33 41.16 -41.39
N ALA A 330 -5.79 40.07 -42.02
CA ALA A 330 -5.59 39.83 -43.44
C ALA A 330 -6.19 40.94 -44.32
N LEU A 331 -7.34 41.51 -43.94
CA LEU A 331 -7.97 42.63 -44.65
C LEU A 331 -7.05 43.86 -44.72
N GLY A 332 -6.42 44.22 -43.59
CA GLY A 332 -5.46 45.33 -43.53
C GLY A 332 -4.19 45.03 -44.33
N LEU A 333 -3.61 43.84 -44.18
CA LEU A 333 -2.44 43.42 -44.97
C LEU A 333 -2.75 43.40 -46.48
N TYR A 334 -3.95 43.01 -46.87
CA TYR A 334 -4.39 42.96 -48.27
C TYR A 334 -4.58 44.36 -48.86
N HIS A 335 -5.33 45.24 -48.18
CA HIS A 335 -5.66 46.56 -48.72
C HIS A 335 -4.57 47.62 -48.50
N GLN A 336 -3.89 47.62 -47.36
CA GLN A 336 -2.91 48.65 -47.00
C GLN A 336 -1.50 48.33 -47.48
N LEU A 337 -1.11 47.05 -47.50
CA LEU A 337 0.22 46.62 -47.95
C LEU A 337 0.23 45.99 -49.35
N GLY A 338 -0.93 45.63 -49.90
CA GLY A 338 -1.02 45.04 -51.23
C GLY A 338 -0.41 43.64 -51.32
N CYS A 339 -0.42 42.86 -50.22
CA CYS A 339 0.19 41.53 -50.16
C CYS A 339 -0.77 40.43 -50.64
N ASN A 340 -0.22 39.34 -51.19
CA ASN A 340 -0.87 38.03 -51.13
C ASN A 340 -0.72 37.47 -49.71
N ILE A 341 -1.64 36.62 -49.26
CA ILE A 341 -1.65 36.12 -47.88
C ILE A 341 -2.02 34.64 -47.87
N LEU A 342 -1.11 33.79 -47.38
CA LEU A 342 -1.41 32.41 -47.02
C LEU A 342 -1.65 32.34 -45.52
N LEU A 343 -2.89 32.05 -45.15
CA LEU A 343 -3.33 31.77 -43.80
C LEU A 343 -3.35 30.26 -43.59
N VAL A 344 -2.80 29.79 -42.48
CA VAL A 344 -2.64 28.36 -42.18
C VAL A 344 -3.30 28.04 -40.85
N ASP A 345 -4.19 27.06 -40.81
CA ASP A 345 -4.57 26.41 -39.55
C ASP A 345 -3.54 25.31 -39.23
N TYR A 346 -2.91 25.41 -38.06
CA TYR A 346 -2.07 24.33 -37.57
C TYR A 346 -2.86 23.03 -37.38
N ARG A 347 -2.18 21.89 -37.35
CA ARG A 347 -2.79 20.62 -36.98
C ARG A 347 -3.61 20.74 -35.69
N GLY A 348 -4.83 20.20 -35.72
CA GLY A 348 -5.80 20.29 -34.63
C GLY A 348 -6.55 21.62 -34.51
N TYR A 349 -6.25 22.64 -35.31
CA TYR A 349 -7.01 23.89 -35.41
C TYR A 349 -7.94 23.88 -36.62
N GLY A 350 -9.07 24.60 -36.50
CA GLY A 350 -10.06 24.72 -37.58
C GLY A 350 -10.39 23.37 -38.21
N MET A 351 -10.21 23.25 -39.52
CA MET A 351 -10.45 22.01 -40.28
C MET A 351 -9.19 21.16 -40.51
N SER A 352 -8.04 21.55 -39.96
CA SER A 352 -6.81 20.75 -39.99
C SER A 352 -6.94 19.51 -39.09
N GLN A 353 -6.41 18.38 -39.56
CA GLN A 353 -6.41 17.11 -38.82
C GLN A 353 -5.33 17.08 -37.72
N GLY A 354 -5.30 16.00 -36.93
CA GLY A 354 -4.27 15.78 -35.92
C GLY A 354 -4.46 16.58 -34.63
N SER A 355 -3.40 16.65 -33.83
CA SER A 355 -3.33 17.34 -32.55
C SER A 355 -2.10 18.25 -32.50
N PRO A 356 -2.20 19.44 -31.90
CA PRO A 356 -1.10 20.40 -31.87
C PRO A 356 0.04 19.94 -30.96
N SER A 357 1.27 20.24 -31.39
CA SER A 357 2.51 20.05 -30.63
C SER A 357 3.56 21.00 -31.21
N GLU A 358 4.62 21.30 -30.47
CA GLU A 358 5.73 22.15 -30.93
C GLU A 358 6.31 21.69 -32.28
N GLU A 359 6.76 20.43 -32.35
CA GLU A 359 7.30 19.87 -33.59
C GLU A 359 6.26 19.85 -34.72
N GLY A 360 5.00 19.55 -34.38
CA GLY A 360 3.93 19.53 -35.35
C GLY A 360 3.67 20.90 -35.98
N LEU A 361 3.63 21.96 -35.18
CA LEU A 361 3.45 23.32 -35.67
C LEU A 361 4.62 23.77 -36.56
N TYR A 362 5.85 23.36 -36.23
CA TYR A 362 7.01 23.63 -37.09
C TYR A 362 6.93 22.94 -38.45
N LEU A 363 6.50 21.66 -38.47
CA LEU A 363 6.27 20.93 -39.72
C LEU A 363 5.17 21.59 -40.56
N ASP A 364 4.11 22.08 -39.92
CA ASP A 364 2.99 22.71 -40.61
C ASP A 364 3.40 24.03 -41.28
N ALA A 365 4.21 24.85 -40.59
CA ALA A 365 4.77 26.07 -41.14
C ALA A 365 5.74 25.79 -42.30
N GLN A 366 6.56 24.74 -42.19
CA GLN A 366 7.44 24.29 -43.26
C GLN A 366 6.66 23.83 -44.50
N ALA A 367 5.59 23.05 -44.30
CA ALA A 367 4.72 22.60 -45.38
C ALA A 367 4.04 23.77 -46.11
N ALA A 368 3.59 24.78 -45.37
CA ALA A 368 3.01 25.99 -45.94
C ALA A 368 4.03 26.80 -46.78
N LEU A 369 5.27 26.95 -46.30
CA LEU A 369 6.33 27.62 -47.05
C LEU A 369 6.70 26.84 -48.33
N TYR A 370 6.75 25.52 -48.26
CA TYR A 370 7.02 24.67 -49.42
C TYR A 370 5.88 24.74 -50.43
N TYR A 371 4.63 24.79 -49.96
CA TYR A 371 3.48 25.03 -50.82
C TYR A 371 3.61 26.36 -51.57
N LEU A 372 3.91 27.47 -50.88
CA LEU A 372 4.18 28.76 -51.54
C LEU A 372 5.33 28.65 -52.56
N SER A 373 6.41 27.96 -52.21
CA SER A 373 7.56 27.78 -53.09
C SER A 373 7.24 26.95 -54.34
N SER A 374 6.20 26.11 -54.29
CA SER A 374 5.76 25.29 -55.43
C SER A 374 4.83 26.03 -56.40
N ARG A 375 4.26 27.16 -55.98
CA ARG A 375 3.36 27.97 -56.82
C ARG A 375 4.14 28.65 -57.94
N LYS A 376 3.45 29.03 -59.01
CA LYS A 376 4.04 29.73 -60.17
C LYS A 376 3.50 31.14 -60.37
N ASP A 377 2.57 31.55 -59.52
CA ASP A 377 1.75 32.75 -59.66
C ASP A 377 1.99 33.76 -58.51
N ILE A 378 3.14 33.67 -57.83
CA ILE A 378 3.55 34.57 -56.75
C ILE A 378 4.99 35.07 -56.97
N ASN A 379 5.35 36.14 -56.27
CA ASN A 379 6.74 36.62 -56.22
C ASN A 379 7.57 35.81 -55.20
N HIS A 380 8.39 34.88 -55.67
CA HIS A 380 9.26 34.05 -54.81
C HIS A 380 10.37 34.84 -54.11
N ASN A 381 10.74 36.03 -54.61
CA ASN A 381 11.77 36.85 -54.00
C ASN A 381 11.27 37.65 -52.79
N GLU A 382 9.94 37.72 -52.58
CA GLU A 382 9.31 38.54 -51.56
C GLU A 382 8.32 37.72 -50.71
N ILE A 383 8.74 36.55 -50.25
CA ILE A 383 8.00 35.75 -49.27
C ILE A 383 8.32 36.25 -47.86
N ILE A 384 7.30 36.70 -47.14
CA ILE A 384 7.40 37.24 -45.79
C ILE A 384 6.81 36.22 -44.82
N VAL A 385 7.56 35.83 -43.78
CA VAL A 385 7.01 35.01 -42.70
C VAL A 385 6.54 35.93 -41.59
N PHE A 386 5.23 36.01 -41.40
CA PHE A 386 4.61 36.80 -40.34
C PHE A 386 4.13 35.86 -39.23
N GLY A 387 4.56 36.10 -37.99
CA GLY A 387 4.14 35.31 -36.84
C GLY A 387 3.73 36.18 -35.67
N ARG A 388 2.56 35.89 -35.09
CA ARG A 388 2.08 36.58 -33.87
C ARG A 388 2.00 35.64 -32.68
N SER A 389 2.50 36.09 -31.52
CA SER A 389 2.46 35.31 -30.27
C SER A 389 3.10 33.93 -30.48
N LEU A 390 2.39 32.82 -30.24
CA LEU A 390 2.85 31.46 -30.56
C LEU A 390 3.37 31.33 -32.01
N GLY A 391 2.66 31.92 -32.97
CA GLY A 391 3.09 31.90 -34.38
C GLY A 391 4.37 32.68 -34.63
N GLY A 392 4.73 33.63 -33.76
CA GLY A 392 6.03 34.29 -33.77
C GLY A 392 7.17 33.33 -33.42
N ALA A 393 6.98 32.45 -32.43
CA ALA A 393 7.95 31.42 -32.11
C ALA A 393 8.10 30.38 -33.25
N VAL A 394 6.99 30.06 -33.92
CA VAL A 394 7.00 29.20 -35.13
C VAL A 394 7.71 29.88 -36.30
N ALA A 395 7.48 31.16 -36.52
CA ALA A 395 8.16 31.95 -37.54
C ALA A 395 9.67 32.01 -37.30
N ILE A 396 10.12 32.22 -36.06
CA ILE A 396 11.53 32.22 -35.68
C ILE A 396 12.17 30.87 -36.03
N ASP A 397 11.54 29.74 -35.68
CA ASP A 397 12.03 28.41 -36.05
C ASP A 397 12.17 28.26 -37.57
N LEU A 398 11.11 28.59 -38.31
CA LEU A 398 11.06 28.44 -39.76
C LEU A 398 12.17 29.24 -40.47
N VAL A 399 12.44 30.46 -39.99
CA VAL A 399 13.47 31.36 -40.55
C VAL A 399 14.89 30.88 -40.23
N CYS A 400 15.07 30.11 -39.15
CA CYS A 400 16.37 29.56 -38.75
C CYS A 400 16.70 28.23 -39.43
N ARG A 401 15.72 27.54 -40.04
CA ARG A 401 15.94 26.27 -40.76
C ARG A 401 16.73 26.50 -42.05
N VAL A 402 17.81 25.74 -42.23
CA VAL A 402 18.77 25.89 -43.35
C VAL A 402 18.12 25.74 -44.73
N ASP A 403 17.15 24.84 -44.85
CA ASP A 403 16.41 24.54 -46.08
C ASP A 403 15.28 25.55 -46.37
N CYS A 404 14.79 26.25 -45.35
CA CYS A 404 13.68 27.19 -45.43
C CYS A 404 14.16 28.64 -45.58
N ALA A 405 15.21 29.04 -44.85
CA ALA A 405 15.74 30.40 -44.85
C ALA A 405 16.03 30.96 -46.26
N PRO A 406 16.57 30.18 -47.24
CA PRO A 406 16.75 30.63 -48.63
C PRO A 406 15.49 31.13 -49.35
N LYS A 407 14.31 30.64 -48.94
CA LYS A 407 13.02 30.91 -49.57
C LYS A 407 12.30 32.09 -48.91
N ILE A 408 12.87 32.68 -47.86
CA ILE A 408 12.24 33.72 -47.05
C ILE A 408 12.99 35.03 -47.29
N TRP A 409 12.25 36.07 -47.66
CA TRP A 409 12.79 37.41 -47.84
C TRP A 409 13.03 38.10 -46.49
N CYS A 410 12.02 38.13 -45.64
CA CYS A 410 12.11 38.68 -44.29
C CYS A 410 11.10 38.04 -43.33
N ALA A 411 11.31 38.27 -42.03
CA ALA A 411 10.42 37.84 -40.97
C ALA A 411 9.77 39.04 -40.29
N ILE A 412 8.49 38.94 -39.94
CA ILE A 412 7.78 39.91 -39.09
C ILE A 412 7.28 39.16 -37.86
N ILE A 413 7.80 39.51 -36.69
CA ILE A 413 7.47 38.88 -35.41
C ILE A 413 6.72 39.89 -34.56
N GLU A 414 5.48 39.56 -34.19
CA GLU A 414 4.61 40.45 -33.40
C GLU A 414 4.24 39.82 -32.05
N ASN A 415 4.42 40.58 -30.96
CA ASN A 415 3.98 40.22 -29.60
C ASN A 415 4.31 38.77 -29.21
N SER A 416 5.53 38.32 -29.52
CA SER A 416 6.05 36.98 -29.26
C SER A 416 6.92 36.94 -27.99
N PHE A 417 7.23 35.73 -27.54
CA PHE A 417 7.88 35.45 -26.27
C PHE A 417 9.23 34.75 -26.44
N THR A 418 10.07 34.82 -25.40
CA THR A 418 11.41 34.20 -25.39
C THR A 418 11.36 32.68 -25.31
N SER A 419 10.47 32.12 -24.49
CA SER A 419 10.17 30.68 -24.45
C SER A 419 8.87 30.42 -23.66
N ILE A 420 8.27 29.23 -23.80
CA ILE A 420 7.15 28.80 -22.95
C ILE A 420 7.56 28.69 -21.47
N PRO A 421 8.73 28.12 -21.11
CA PRO A 421 9.22 28.17 -19.73
C PRO A 421 9.29 29.60 -19.14
N ASP A 422 9.76 30.58 -19.92
CA ASP A 422 9.80 31.97 -19.45
C ASP A 422 8.40 32.55 -19.25
N MET A 423 7.46 32.25 -20.16
CA MET A 423 6.06 32.64 -20.02
C MET A 423 5.39 31.99 -18.80
N ALA A 424 5.63 30.69 -18.57
CA ALA A 424 5.11 29.98 -17.41
C ALA A 424 5.59 30.61 -16.10
N HIS A 425 6.87 31.00 -16.02
CA HIS A 425 7.41 31.69 -14.86
C HIS A 425 6.73 33.05 -14.61
N ILE A 426 6.43 33.80 -15.68
CA ILE A 426 5.76 35.11 -15.58
C ILE A 426 4.30 34.96 -15.14
N LEU A 427 3.55 34.03 -15.75
CA LEU A 427 2.13 33.84 -15.47
C LEU A 427 1.88 33.28 -14.07
N LEU A 428 2.72 32.36 -13.60
CA LEU A 428 2.53 31.69 -12.32
C LEU A 428 3.31 32.36 -11.16
N GLY A 429 4.21 33.30 -11.44
CA GLY A 429 4.91 34.12 -10.45
C GLY A 429 5.84 33.36 -9.48
N SER A 430 6.00 32.04 -9.64
CA SER A 430 6.74 31.19 -8.70
C SER A 430 8.19 31.02 -9.10
N ARG A 431 9.10 31.16 -8.13
CA ARG A 431 10.53 30.87 -8.29
C ARG A 431 10.81 29.40 -8.58
N ILE A 432 9.92 28.50 -8.15
CA ILE A 432 10.07 27.05 -8.34
C ILE A 432 10.06 26.71 -9.84
N ILE A 433 9.19 27.38 -10.60
CA ILE A 433 9.00 27.14 -12.05
C ILE A 433 10.25 27.52 -12.83
N LYS A 434 10.94 28.59 -12.42
CA LYS A 434 12.21 29.00 -13.00
C LYS A 434 13.31 27.94 -12.83
N SER A 435 13.25 27.15 -11.77
CA SER A 435 14.22 26.10 -11.47
C SER A 435 13.80 24.72 -12.00
N LEU A 436 12.63 24.60 -12.63
CA LEU A 436 12.18 23.33 -13.21
C LEU A 436 13.08 22.94 -14.39
N PRO A 437 13.57 21.68 -14.43
CA PRO A 437 14.31 21.19 -15.58
C PRO A 437 13.52 21.28 -16.88
N LEU A 438 14.20 21.52 -18.01
CA LEU A 438 13.55 21.64 -19.32
C LEU A 438 12.77 20.40 -19.74
N PHE A 439 13.11 19.20 -19.24
CA PHE A 439 12.36 17.97 -19.54
C PHE A 439 10.95 17.97 -18.93
N CYS A 440 10.67 18.84 -17.95
CA CYS A 440 9.33 19.00 -17.40
C CYS A 440 8.38 19.69 -18.38
N TYR A 441 8.89 20.47 -19.33
CA TYR A 441 8.08 21.17 -20.33
C TYR A 441 7.98 20.34 -21.61
N LYS A 442 6.76 19.95 -21.97
CA LYS A 442 6.50 19.22 -23.20
C LYS A 442 6.81 20.09 -24.41
N ASN A 443 6.21 21.27 -24.47
CA ASN A 443 6.44 22.28 -25.52
C ASN A 443 7.22 23.46 -24.94
N LYS A 444 8.35 23.80 -25.58
CA LYS A 444 9.34 24.76 -25.09
C LYS A 444 9.35 26.04 -25.92
N PHE A 445 9.23 25.92 -27.24
CA PHE A 445 9.34 27.02 -28.21
C PHE A 445 10.50 27.97 -27.88
N PRO A 446 11.77 27.53 -27.95
CA PRO A 446 12.92 28.27 -27.46
C PRO A 446 13.34 29.38 -28.43
N SER A 447 12.47 30.38 -28.62
CA SER A 447 12.70 31.54 -29.48
C SER A 447 13.98 32.29 -29.10
N TYR A 448 14.28 32.38 -27.81
CA TYR A 448 15.50 32.98 -27.30
C TYR A 448 16.74 32.30 -27.89
N ASP A 449 16.83 30.97 -27.84
CA ASP A 449 18.00 30.25 -28.34
C ASP A 449 18.07 30.20 -29.87
N LYS A 450 16.91 30.29 -30.55
CA LYS A 450 16.83 30.30 -32.02
C LYS A 450 17.07 31.67 -32.63
N ALA A 451 16.75 32.78 -31.94
CA ALA A 451 16.88 34.14 -32.48
C ALA A 451 18.29 34.49 -33.04
N PRO A 452 19.42 34.07 -32.42
CA PRO A 452 20.76 34.29 -32.99
C PRO A 452 20.97 33.66 -34.37
N CYS A 453 20.22 32.62 -34.72
CA CYS A 453 20.33 31.94 -36.01
C CYS A 453 19.52 32.62 -37.12
N MET A 454 18.71 33.65 -36.80
CA MET A 454 17.93 34.38 -37.79
C MET A 454 18.85 35.26 -38.65
N ALA A 455 19.25 34.77 -39.81
CA ALA A 455 20.08 35.52 -40.75
C ALA A 455 19.29 36.48 -41.66
N ARG A 456 17.99 36.24 -41.85
CA ARG A 456 17.13 37.05 -42.71
C ARG A 456 16.73 38.38 -42.05
N PRO A 457 16.48 39.45 -42.83
CA PRO A 457 15.94 40.69 -42.29
C PRO A 457 14.70 40.43 -41.42
N ALA A 458 14.61 41.10 -40.28
CA ALA A 458 13.58 40.83 -39.28
C ALA A 458 12.99 42.12 -38.69
N LEU A 459 11.67 42.25 -38.77
CA LEU A 459 10.91 43.28 -38.09
C LEU A 459 10.28 42.71 -36.82
N PHE A 460 10.57 43.32 -35.69
CA PHE A 460 9.97 43.00 -34.41
C PHE A 460 8.94 44.07 -34.07
N ILE A 461 7.69 43.67 -33.82
CA ILE A 461 6.60 44.58 -33.46
C ILE A 461 6.14 44.27 -32.04
N SER A 462 6.17 45.28 -31.16
CA SER A 462 5.78 45.17 -29.75
C SER A 462 4.68 46.17 -29.41
N GLY A 463 3.54 45.67 -28.97
CA GLY A 463 2.55 46.47 -28.26
C GLY A 463 3.01 46.72 -26.83
N LEU A 464 3.16 47.96 -26.40
CA LEU A 464 3.63 48.29 -25.04
C LEU A 464 2.53 48.12 -23.97
N ALA A 465 1.27 48.05 -24.40
CA ALA A 465 0.11 47.74 -23.55
C ALA A 465 -0.24 46.24 -23.55
N ASP A 466 0.66 45.37 -24.02
CA ASP A 466 0.49 43.92 -23.96
C ASP A 466 0.56 43.42 -22.52
N THR A 467 -0.58 42.97 -22.01
CA THR A 467 -0.74 42.42 -20.66
C THR A 467 -0.50 40.91 -20.60
N LEU A 468 -0.41 40.23 -21.75
CA LEU A 468 -0.19 38.79 -21.83
C LEU A 468 1.30 38.47 -21.97
N VAL A 469 1.94 39.00 -23.01
CA VAL A 469 3.38 38.80 -23.27
C VAL A 469 4.12 40.10 -22.95
N PRO A 470 4.97 40.14 -21.92
CA PRO A 470 5.63 41.38 -21.53
C PRO A 470 6.52 41.96 -22.65
N PRO A 471 6.40 43.27 -22.98
CA PRO A 471 7.12 43.90 -24.09
C PRO A 471 8.65 43.70 -24.06
N ARG A 472 9.22 43.56 -22.86
CA ARG A 472 10.65 43.23 -22.67
C ARG A 472 11.10 41.97 -23.41
N MET A 473 10.22 40.99 -23.61
CA MET A 473 10.54 39.78 -24.35
C MET A 473 10.79 40.08 -25.83
N MET A 474 9.97 40.94 -26.45
CA MET A 474 10.18 41.38 -27.83
C MET A 474 11.47 42.19 -27.97
N THR A 475 11.77 43.08 -27.02
CA THR A 475 13.06 43.79 -26.99
C THR A 475 14.24 42.81 -26.90
N THR A 476 14.13 41.79 -26.05
CA THR A 476 15.16 40.76 -25.88
C THR A 476 15.37 39.95 -27.17
N LEU A 477 14.28 39.52 -27.82
CA LEU A 477 14.34 38.81 -29.09
C LEU A 477 14.99 39.65 -30.19
N SER A 478 14.63 40.92 -30.31
CA SER A 478 15.24 41.84 -31.28
C SER A 478 16.73 42.04 -31.02
N GLN A 479 17.13 42.28 -29.77
CA GLN A 479 18.55 42.43 -29.42
C GLN A 479 19.36 41.18 -29.75
N ARG A 480 18.81 40.00 -29.47
CA ARG A 480 19.47 38.69 -29.68
C ARG A 480 19.41 38.20 -31.12
N CYS A 481 18.53 38.75 -31.95
CA CYS A 481 18.41 38.39 -33.37
C CYS A 481 19.76 38.52 -34.10
N GLY A 482 20.18 37.45 -34.79
CA GLY A 482 21.43 37.41 -35.55
C GLY A 482 21.44 38.24 -36.83
N SER A 483 20.28 38.78 -37.22
CA SER A 483 20.13 39.52 -38.46
C SER A 483 20.83 40.88 -38.39
N ILE A 484 21.59 41.20 -39.43
CA ILE A 484 22.21 42.52 -39.61
C ILE A 484 21.13 43.58 -39.84
N HIS A 485 20.03 43.21 -40.49
CA HIS A 485 18.93 44.11 -40.83
C HIS A 485 17.72 43.80 -39.97
N LYS A 486 17.71 44.40 -38.78
CA LYS A 486 16.63 44.25 -37.81
C LYS A 486 16.10 45.59 -37.34
N GLN A 487 14.79 45.66 -37.12
CA GLN A 487 14.12 46.83 -36.56
C GLN A 487 13.16 46.38 -35.45
N LEU A 488 13.02 47.22 -34.41
CA LEU A 488 12.02 47.06 -33.37
C LEU A 488 11.07 48.24 -33.42
N LEU A 489 9.79 47.96 -33.64
CA LEU A 489 8.70 48.94 -33.62
C LEU A 489 7.87 48.75 -32.36
N CYS A 490 7.69 49.83 -31.62
CA CYS A 490 6.90 49.83 -30.39
C CYS A 490 5.64 50.68 -30.57
N PHE A 491 4.48 50.15 -30.20
CA PHE A 491 3.21 50.86 -30.22
C PHE A 491 2.70 51.07 -28.80
N GLU A 492 2.64 52.31 -28.34
CA GLU A 492 2.30 52.64 -26.94
C GLU A 492 0.95 52.06 -26.49
N THR A 493 -0.07 52.15 -27.34
CA THR A 493 -1.43 51.67 -27.04
C THR A 493 -1.72 50.26 -27.56
N GLY A 494 -0.73 49.59 -28.14
CA GLY A 494 -0.92 48.26 -28.73
C GLY A 494 -1.12 47.18 -27.67
N SER A 495 -2.29 46.53 -27.68
CA SER A 495 -2.57 45.33 -26.88
C SER A 495 -2.07 44.06 -27.60
N HIS A 496 -2.09 42.92 -26.91
CA HIS A 496 -1.61 41.63 -27.44
C HIS A 496 -2.21 41.28 -28.82
N ASN A 497 -3.51 41.54 -29.00
CA ASN A 497 -4.26 41.13 -30.20
C ASN A 497 -4.64 42.29 -31.13
N GLU A 498 -4.40 43.55 -30.73
CA GLU A 498 -4.92 44.73 -31.43
C GLU A 498 -3.84 45.73 -31.83
N THR A 499 -2.56 45.36 -31.75
CA THR A 499 -1.45 46.21 -32.20
C THR A 499 -1.60 46.63 -33.67
N TRP A 500 -2.20 45.78 -34.51
CA TRP A 500 -2.54 46.07 -35.92
C TRP A 500 -3.58 47.19 -36.12
N THR A 501 -4.30 47.60 -35.07
CA THR A 501 -5.27 48.71 -35.12
C THR A 501 -4.62 50.07 -34.79
N CYS A 502 -3.40 50.07 -34.25
CA CYS A 502 -2.68 51.30 -33.91
C CYS A 502 -2.37 52.15 -35.14
N HIS A 503 -2.48 53.47 -34.98
CA HIS A 503 -2.15 54.42 -36.03
C HIS A 503 -0.70 54.23 -36.51
N GLY A 504 -0.50 54.22 -37.83
CA GLY A 504 0.82 54.06 -38.44
C GLY A 504 1.33 52.62 -38.54
N TYR A 505 0.61 51.60 -38.04
CA TYR A 505 1.04 50.20 -38.08
C TYR A 505 1.41 49.72 -39.49
N TYR A 506 0.48 49.80 -40.45
CA TYR A 506 0.73 49.37 -41.82
C TYR A 506 1.76 50.26 -42.53
N HIS A 507 1.78 51.56 -42.23
CA HIS A 507 2.77 52.47 -42.79
C HIS A 507 4.19 52.07 -42.36
N ALA A 508 4.40 51.75 -41.09
CA ALA A 508 5.70 51.35 -40.57
C ALA A 508 6.18 50.01 -41.18
N ILE A 509 5.28 49.04 -41.36
CA ILE A 509 5.59 47.79 -42.07
C ILE A 509 5.98 48.09 -43.52
N SER A 510 5.19 48.92 -44.22
CA SER A 510 5.48 49.32 -45.61
C SER A 510 6.86 49.99 -45.73
N THR A 511 7.19 50.90 -44.81
CA THR A 511 8.51 51.56 -44.76
C THR A 511 9.64 50.54 -44.58
N PHE A 512 9.50 49.57 -43.68
CA PHE A 512 10.49 48.50 -43.52
C PHE A 512 10.66 47.68 -44.81
N LEU A 513 9.56 47.27 -45.45
CA LEU A 513 9.63 46.48 -46.69
C LEU A 513 10.25 47.26 -47.85
N ASN A 514 9.97 48.56 -47.95
CA ASN A 514 10.56 49.40 -48.99
C ASN A 514 12.06 49.64 -48.75
N ASP A 515 12.51 49.88 -47.51
CA ASP A 515 13.93 49.97 -47.15
C ASP A 515 14.69 48.68 -47.55
N LEU A 516 14.07 47.51 -47.37
CA LEU A 516 14.65 46.25 -47.83
C LEU A 516 14.75 46.15 -49.36
N ARG A 517 13.74 46.62 -50.11
CA ARG A 517 13.78 46.63 -51.58
C ARG A 517 14.86 47.55 -52.12
N GLU A 518 14.98 48.74 -51.56
CA GLU A 518 16.00 49.72 -51.97
C GLU A 518 17.41 49.18 -51.76
N ARG A 519 17.66 48.47 -50.65
CA ARG A 519 18.95 47.84 -50.36
C ARG A 519 19.28 46.67 -51.28
N ASN A 520 18.28 45.86 -51.64
CA ASN A 520 18.46 44.77 -52.61
C ASN A 520 18.77 45.29 -54.03
N ASN A 521 18.35 46.52 -54.35
CA ASN A 521 18.55 47.17 -55.66
C ASN A 521 19.75 48.13 -55.72
N GLY A 522 20.46 48.36 -54.61
CA GLY A 522 21.65 49.22 -54.55
C GLY A 522 22.91 48.55 -55.13
N PRO A 523 23.90 49.32 -55.64
CA PRO A 523 25.16 48.76 -56.12
C PRO A 523 25.88 48.04 -54.97
N VAL A 524 26.23 46.77 -55.18
CA VAL A 524 26.96 45.92 -54.23
C VAL A 524 28.29 46.59 -53.89
N ALA A 525 28.36 47.25 -52.74
CA ALA A 525 29.63 47.68 -52.17
C ALA A 525 30.40 46.39 -51.79
N GLN A 526 31.50 46.14 -52.49
CA GLN A 526 32.42 45.05 -52.21
C GLN A 526 32.80 45.09 -50.73
N ALA A 527 32.46 44.02 -49.99
CA ALA A 527 32.94 43.85 -48.63
C ALA A 527 34.48 43.79 -48.63
N PRO A 528 35.18 44.47 -47.70
CA PRO A 528 36.63 44.33 -47.59
C PRO A 528 36.96 42.88 -47.22
N LEU A 529 37.90 42.27 -47.96
CA LEU A 529 38.50 40.98 -47.61
C LEU A 529 38.99 41.02 -46.14
N PRO A 530 38.73 39.98 -45.33
CA PRO A 530 39.19 39.97 -43.95
C PRO A 530 40.72 39.98 -43.89
N ALA A 531 41.27 40.96 -43.18
CA ALA A 531 42.70 41.05 -42.89
C ALA A 531 43.18 39.78 -42.19
N SER A 532 44.30 39.24 -42.66
CA SER A 532 45.02 38.11 -42.10
C SER A 532 45.26 38.28 -40.59
N ARG A 533 44.93 37.26 -39.80
CA ARG A 533 45.25 37.17 -38.35
C ARG A 533 46.76 37.37 -38.10
N PRO A 534 47.16 38.11 -37.06
CA PRO A 534 48.55 38.10 -36.59
C PRO A 534 48.88 36.78 -35.86
N PRO A 535 50.15 36.34 -35.86
CA PRO A 535 50.56 35.08 -35.24
C PRO A 535 50.55 35.17 -33.70
N VAL A 536 50.25 34.04 -33.07
CA VAL A 536 50.26 33.82 -31.61
C VAL A 536 51.71 33.81 -31.09
N PRO A 537 52.05 34.48 -29.97
CA PRO A 537 53.38 34.38 -29.38
C PRO A 537 53.54 33.07 -28.60
N ASP A 538 54.68 32.41 -28.80
CA ASP A 538 55.13 31.23 -28.06
C ASP A 538 55.16 31.45 -26.55
N GLN A 539 54.52 30.54 -25.81
CA GLN A 539 54.75 30.38 -24.38
C GLN A 539 56.01 29.52 -24.18
N ALA A 540 57.12 30.18 -23.91
CA ALA A 540 58.26 29.58 -23.23
C ALA A 540 58.86 30.59 -22.26
N SER A 541 59.19 30.10 -21.06
CA SER A 541 59.96 30.69 -19.96
C SER A 541 59.23 31.51 -18.88
N LEU A 542 59.22 30.86 -17.70
CA LEU A 542 59.08 31.31 -16.30
C LEU A 542 57.68 31.40 -15.69
#